data_AF-A0A1M5QB83-F1
#
_entry.id   AF-A0A1M5QB83-F1
#
_cell.length_a   1.000
_cell.length_b   1.000
_cell.length_c   1.000
_cell.angle_alpha   90.00
_cell.angle_beta   90.00
_cell.angle_gamma   90.00
#
_symmetry.space_group_name_H-M   'P 1'
#
loop_
_entity.id
_entity.type
_entity.pdbx_description
1 polymer ?
#
loop_
_entity_poly.entity_id
_entity_poly.type
_entity_poly.pdbx_seq_one_letter_code
_entity_poly.pdbx_strand_id
1 'polypeptide(L)'
;MEERVGKRINLERVDEALGTGPSKIATGCPFCRVMMTDGLTTRQNEKAAPESVEVLDVAQLLLTAVKRGQESPKPAEVAEATAGD
;
A
#
# COMPACT_ATOMS: atom_id res chain seq x y z
N MET A 1 -0.79 24.41 -11.16
CA MET A 1 -1.09 24.46 -12.61
C MET A 1 -1.52 23.05 -12.99
N GLU A 2 -2.81 22.85 -13.22
CA GLU A 2 -3.33 21.53 -13.62
C GLU A 2 -3.42 21.45 -15.15
N GLU A 3 -2.82 20.42 -15.71
CA GLU A 3 -2.93 20.09 -17.13
C GLU A 3 -4.36 19.56 -17.41
N ARG A 4 -5.02 20.08 -18.44
CA ARG A 4 -6.43 19.76 -18.74
C ARG A 4 -6.61 18.86 -19.96
N VAL A 5 -5.52 18.54 -20.64
CA VAL A 5 -5.56 17.66 -21.81
C VAL A 5 -5.43 16.21 -21.35
N GLY A 6 -6.43 15.40 -21.65
CA GLY A 6 -6.46 13.98 -21.29
C GLY A 6 -7.00 13.72 -19.88
N LYS A 7 -6.73 12.52 -19.37
CA LYS A 7 -7.16 12.09 -18.05
C LYS A 7 -6.26 12.69 -16.97
N ARG A 8 -6.85 13.12 -15.86
CA ARG A 8 -6.08 13.64 -14.72
C ARG A 8 -5.08 12.59 -14.25
N ILE A 9 -3.83 13.00 -14.08
CA ILE A 9 -2.72 12.07 -13.80
C ILE A 9 -2.93 11.27 -12.52
N ASN A 10 -3.56 11.85 -11.49
CA ASN A 10 -3.85 11.12 -10.26
C ASN A 10 -4.81 9.93 -10.48
N LEU A 11 -5.80 10.08 -11.36
CA LEU A 11 -6.71 8.99 -11.72
C LEU A 11 -6.02 7.94 -12.58
N GLU A 12 -5.14 8.35 -13.50
CA GLU A 12 -4.38 7.40 -14.33
C GLU A 12 -3.45 6.54 -13.48
N ARG A 13 -2.67 7.14 -12.59
CA ARG A 13 -1.74 6.42 -11.71
C ARG A 13 -2.46 5.49 -10.73
N VAL A 14 -3.63 5.89 -10.24
CA VAL A 14 -4.45 5.04 -9.37
C VAL A 14 -5.00 3.84 -10.15
N ASP A 15 -5.46 4.03 -11.38
CA ASP A 15 -5.96 2.92 -12.19
C ASP A 15 -4.85 1.93 -12.57
N GLU A 16 -3.65 2.43 -12.92
CA GLU A 16 -2.45 1.61 -13.12
C GLU A 16 -2.14 0.79 -11.86
N ALA A 17 -2.18 1.42 -10.68
CA ALA A 17 -1.93 0.74 -9.41
C ALA A 17 -3.01 -0.32 -9.12
N LEU A 18 -4.29 0.04 -9.24
CA LEU A 18 -5.43 -0.87 -9.00
C LEU A 18 -5.42 -2.07 -9.95
N GLY A 19 -4.95 -1.89 -11.19
CA GLY A 19 -4.79 -2.97 -12.17
C GLY A 19 -3.85 -4.10 -11.71
N THR A 20 -3.00 -3.85 -10.71
CA THR A 20 -2.12 -4.87 -10.10
C THR A 20 -2.81 -5.71 -9.00
N GLY A 21 -4.06 -5.39 -8.64
CA GLY A 21 -4.78 -6.00 -7.52
C GLY A 21 -4.17 -5.72 -6.13
N PRO A 22 -3.77 -4.49 -5.80
CA PRO A 22 -3.07 -4.20 -4.55
C PRO A 22 -4.05 -4.20 -3.36
N SER A 23 -3.58 -4.63 -2.19
CA SER A 23 -4.24 -4.32 -0.91
C SER A 23 -3.79 -2.98 -0.34
N LYS A 24 -2.58 -2.53 -0.70
CA LYS A 24 -1.95 -1.29 -0.23
C LYS A 24 -1.15 -0.66 -1.38
N ILE A 25 -1.22 0.67 -1.51
CA ILE A 25 -0.40 1.46 -2.43
C ILE A 25 0.61 2.24 -1.60
N ALA A 26 1.91 1.96 -1.77
CA ALA A 26 2.97 2.64 -1.02
C ALA A 26 3.61 3.77 -1.84
N THR A 27 3.93 4.89 -1.19
CA THR A 27 4.63 6.03 -1.81
C THR A 27 5.84 6.47 -1.00
N GLY A 28 6.92 6.86 -1.67
CA GLY A 28 8.13 7.41 -1.03
C GLY A 28 8.18 8.94 -0.99
N CYS A 29 7.14 9.61 -1.49
CA CYS A 29 7.10 11.07 -1.65
C CYS A 29 5.81 11.62 -1.01
N PRO A 30 5.89 12.64 -0.14
CA PRO A 30 4.71 13.23 0.51
C PRO A 30 3.67 13.76 -0.46
N PHE A 31 4.11 14.37 -1.58
CA PHE A 31 3.21 14.86 -2.61
C PHE A 31 2.48 13.72 -3.32
N CYS A 32 3.19 12.65 -3.67
CA CYS A 32 2.58 11.48 -4.29
C CYS A 32 1.55 10.82 -3.38
N ARG A 33 1.76 10.82 -2.07
CA ARG A 33 0.77 10.31 -1.11
C ARG A 33 -0.55 11.06 -1.25
N VAL A 34 -0.53 12.39 -1.18
CA VAL A 34 -1.75 13.22 -1.35
C VAL A 34 -2.38 12.98 -2.72
N MET A 35 -1.58 13.04 -3.78
CA MET A 35 -2.04 12.84 -5.16
C MET A 35 -2.76 11.49 -5.33
N MET A 36 -2.16 10.41 -4.83
CA MET A 36 -2.72 9.06 -4.92
C MET A 36 -3.94 8.89 -4.02
N THR A 37 -3.94 9.47 -2.81
CA THR A 37 -5.11 9.47 -1.92
C THR A 37 -6.31 10.15 -2.56
N ASP A 38 -6.14 11.32 -3.18
CA ASP A 38 -7.22 12.06 -3.85
C ASP A 38 -7.78 11.27 -5.05
N GLY A 39 -6.89 10.64 -5.83
CA GLY A 39 -7.26 9.78 -6.94
C GLY A 39 -8.03 8.53 -6.47
N LEU A 40 -7.53 7.86 -5.43
CA LEU A 40 -8.16 6.66 -4.87
C LEU A 40 -9.54 6.99 -4.28
N THR A 41 -9.65 8.08 -3.53
CA THR A 41 -10.93 8.55 -2.98
C THR A 41 -11.94 8.82 -4.09
N THR A 42 -11.50 9.41 -5.21
CA THR A 42 -12.36 9.60 -6.38
C THR A 42 -12.86 8.26 -6.93
N ARG A 43 -11.97 7.27 -7.08
CA ARG A 43 -12.34 5.93 -7.57
C ARG A 43 -13.24 5.16 -6.61
N GLN A 44 -13.05 5.29 -5.31
CA GLN A 44 -13.92 4.71 -4.29
C GLN A 44 -15.33 5.30 -4.37
N ASN A 45 -15.45 6.63 -4.47
CA ASN A 45 -16.73 7.31 -4.65
C ASN A 45 -17.45 6.89 -5.94
N GLU A 46 -16.70 6.62 -7.02
CA GLU A 46 -17.23 6.10 -8.29
C GLU A 46 -17.52 4.59 -8.26
N LYS A 47 -17.24 3.91 -7.13
CA LYS A 47 -17.32 2.45 -6.97
C LYS A 47 -16.42 1.67 -7.93
N ALA A 48 -15.34 2.31 -8.38
CA ALA A 48 -14.31 1.75 -9.27
C ALA A 48 -13.08 1.23 -8.50
N ALA A 49 -13.04 1.39 -7.18
CA ALA A 49 -11.99 0.85 -6.31
C ALA A 49 -12.61 0.29 -5.01
N PRO A 50 -12.04 -0.77 -4.41
CA PRO A 50 -12.49 -1.25 -3.10
C PRO A 50 -12.17 -0.25 -1.98
N GLU A 51 -13.07 -0.14 -1.00
CA GLU A 51 -12.86 0.64 0.23
C GLU A 51 -11.70 0.10 1.10
N SER A 52 -11.30 -1.15 0.87
CA SER A 52 -10.21 -1.80 1.60
C SER A 52 -8.80 -1.41 1.13
N VAL A 53 -8.68 -0.77 -0.04
CA VAL A 53 -7.38 -0.32 -0.56
C VAL A 53 -7.00 0.99 0.14
N GLU A 54 -5.77 1.09 0.61
CA GLU A 54 -5.25 2.28 1.28
C GLU A 54 -3.93 2.76 0.68
N VAL A 55 -3.68 4.08 0.76
CA VAL A 55 -2.41 4.70 0.35
C VAL A 55 -1.58 5.00 1.60
N LEU A 56 -0.38 4.44 1.66
CA LEU A 56 0.56 4.59 2.76
C LEU A 56 1.88 5.19 2.28
N ASP A 57 2.63 5.82 3.19
CA ASP A 57 4.05 6.05 2.92
C ASP A 57 4.89 4.79 3.24
N VAL A 58 6.09 4.71 2.66
CA VAL A 58 6.98 3.55 2.84
C VAL A 58 7.34 3.31 4.31
N ALA A 59 7.51 4.35 5.12
CA ALA A 59 7.86 4.19 6.53
C ALA A 59 6.68 3.63 7.34
N GLN A 60 5.45 4.05 7.03
CA GLN A 60 4.23 3.45 7.59
C GLN A 60 4.11 1.97 7.23
N LEU A 61 4.37 1.62 5.97
CA LEU A 61 4.35 0.21 5.54
C LEU A 61 5.40 -0.61 6.29
N LEU A 62 6.63 -0.10 6.40
CA LEU A 62 7.69 -0.77 7.16
C LEU A 62 7.33 -0.93 8.64
N LEU A 63 6.68 0.05 9.26
CA LEU A 63 6.26 -0.03 10.65
C LEU A 63 5.34 -1.23 10.90
N THR A 64 4.51 -1.64 9.94
CA THR A 64 3.66 -2.84 10.07
C THR A 64 4.45 -4.14 10.15
N ALA A 65 5.68 -4.16 9.63
CA ALA A 65 6.57 -5.32 9.67
C ALA A 65 7.51 -5.33 10.90
N VAL A 66 7.68 -4.18 11.58
CA VAL A 66 8.60 -4.06 12.71
C VAL A 66 8.00 -4.67 13.98
N LYS A 67 8.59 -5.78 14.43
CA LYS A 67 8.28 -6.45 15.70
C LYS A 67 9.04 -5.80 16.87
N ARG A 68 8.46 -4.78 17.49
CA ARG A 68 9.08 -4.12 18.67
C ARG A 68 9.02 -5.04 19.88
N GLY A 69 10.18 -5.35 20.47
CA GLY A 69 10.27 -6.08 21.74
C GLY A 69 9.87 -7.56 21.69
N GLN A 70 9.80 -8.19 20.51
CA GLN A 70 9.73 -9.64 20.44
C GLN A 70 11.14 -10.21 20.65
N GLU A 71 11.34 -10.90 21.77
CA GLU A 71 12.54 -11.69 22.03
C GLU A 71 12.74 -12.65 20.87
N SER A 72 13.97 -12.73 20.34
CA SER A 72 14.30 -13.63 19.24
C SER A 72 13.84 -15.05 19.59
N PRO A 73 13.26 -15.82 18.64
CA PRO A 73 12.82 -17.17 18.95
C PRO A 73 14.02 -17.94 19.49
N LYS A 74 13.86 -18.49 20.70
CA LYS A 74 14.89 -19.30 21.34
C LYS A 74 15.18 -20.48 20.41
N PRO A 75 16.45 -20.87 20.18
CA PRO A 75 16.83 -21.86 19.16
C PRO A 75 16.10 -23.21 19.19
N ALA A 76 15.37 -23.53 20.27
CA ALA A 76 14.55 -24.74 20.37
C ALA A 76 13.29 -24.72 19.49
N GLU A 77 12.68 -23.55 19.23
CA GLU A 77 11.39 -23.47 18.49
C GLU A 77 11.56 -23.54 16.96
N VAL A 78 12.77 -23.28 16.46
CA VAL A 78 13.11 -23.39 15.02
C VAL A 78 13.35 -24.85 14.62
N ALA A 79 13.70 -25.73 15.57
CA ALA A 79 13.96 -27.15 15.32
C ALA A 79 12.68 -27.97 15.12
N GLU A 80 11.55 -27.60 15.73
CA GLU A 80 10.27 -28.30 15.55
C GLU A 80 9.54 -27.88 14.27
N ALA A 81 9.73 -26.64 13.79
CA ALA A 81 9.06 -26.15 12.58
C ALA A 81 9.66 -26.66 11.26
N THR A 82 10.81 -27.35 11.29
CA THR A 82 11.49 -27.88 10.09
C THR A 82 11.45 -29.41 9.99
N ALA A 83 10.80 -30.09 10.95
CA ALA A 83 10.65 -31.54 10.99
C ALA A 83 9.24 -32.05 10.66
N GLY A 84 8.38 -31.18 10.11
CA GLY A 84 7.07 -31.55 9.56
C GLY A 84 7.09 -31.48 8.04
N ASP A 85 7.13 -32.65 7.43
CA ASP A 85 6.83 -32.99 6.03
C ASP A 85 5.53 -32.34 5.52
#